data_AF-X0TIW5-F1
#
_entry.id   AF-X0TIW5-F1
#
_cell.length_a   1.000
_cell.length_b   1.000
_cell.length_c   1.000
_cell.angle_alpha   90.00
_cell.angle_beta   90.00
_cell.angle_gamma   90.00
#
_symmetry.space_group_name_H-M   'P 1'
#
loop_
_entity.id
_entity.type
_entity.pdbx_description
1 polymer ?
#
loop_
_entity_poly.entity_id
_entity_poly.type
_entity_poly.pdbx_seq_one_letter_code
_entity_poly.pdbx_strand_id
1 'polypeptide(L)'
;IVQIAAIKIHPDGKEETKQTVVNPQIKIPKEASDVHGITDEMVKDSPTFLQISKSMSGWLSGCDLGGYNSDHFDIPLLSEEFNRVNIKFPEKDTVFVDVMTIEKKLNPRTLGAVYKRYTGKELDGAHDALIDTKATIEILEHQLESSSDISNTPDNLQEFGLDGKERVDLAMKLCKNKDGEICYNFGKAKNTPVKNDVGFGKWMLSNDFPSETKSILREIIGK
;
A
#
# COMPACT_ATOMS: atom_id res chain seq x y z
N ILE A 1 3.32 -19.32 -1.83
CA ILE A 1 1.94 -18.76 -1.73
C ILE A 1 1.13 -19.54 -0.69
N VAL A 2 0.26 -18.91 0.12
CA VAL A 2 -0.61 -19.60 1.11
C VAL A 2 -2.10 -19.59 0.77
N GLN A 3 -2.54 -18.69 -0.11
CA GLN A 3 -3.91 -18.63 -0.62
C GLN A 3 -3.90 -17.98 -2.00
N ILE A 4 -4.81 -18.42 -2.87
CA ILE A 4 -5.08 -17.84 -4.19
C ILE A 4 -6.58 -17.62 -4.29
N ALA A 5 -6.98 -16.44 -4.76
CA ALA A 5 -8.35 -16.13 -5.15
C ALA A 5 -8.30 -15.38 -6.49
N ALA A 6 -9.14 -15.79 -7.44
CA ALA A 6 -9.29 -15.15 -8.73
C ALA A 6 -10.74 -15.24 -9.20
N ILE A 7 -11.20 -14.20 -9.89
CA ILE A 7 -12.50 -14.16 -10.56
C ILE A 7 -12.22 -13.98 -12.06
N LYS A 8 -12.74 -14.90 -12.87
CA LYS A 8 -12.69 -14.83 -14.33
C LYS A 8 -14.00 -14.25 -14.82
N ILE A 9 -13.91 -13.15 -15.54
CA ILE A 9 -15.06 -12.44 -16.13
C ILE A 9 -15.03 -12.71 -17.63
N HIS A 10 -16.11 -13.30 -18.14
CA HIS A 10 -16.28 -13.59 -19.56
C HIS A 10 -16.80 -12.37 -20.32
N PRO A 11 -16.64 -12.30 -21.66
CA PRO A 11 -17.13 -11.17 -22.45
C PRO A 11 -18.64 -10.92 -22.38
N ASP A 12 -19.42 -11.95 -22.03
CA ASP A 12 -20.88 -11.87 -21.81
C ASP A 12 -21.25 -11.43 -20.38
N GLY A 13 -20.26 -11.15 -19.53
CA GLY A 13 -20.43 -10.75 -18.13
C GLY A 13 -20.59 -11.92 -17.16
N LYS A 14 -20.55 -13.18 -17.62
CA LYS A 14 -20.57 -14.34 -16.72
C LYS A 14 -19.29 -14.35 -15.88
N GLU A 15 -19.42 -14.70 -14.61
CA GLU A 15 -18.29 -14.83 -13.69
C GLU A 15 -18.04 -16.29 -13.27
N GLU A 16 -16.77 -16.63 -13.09
CA GLU A 16 -16.31 -17.86 -12.45
C GLU A 16 -15.31 -17.52 -11.35
N THR A 17 -15.51 -18.07 -10.16
CA THR A 17 -14.63 -17.82 -9.01
C THR A 17 -13.80 -19.06 -8.71
N LYS A 18 -12.50 -18.87 -8.50
CA LYS A 18 -11.60 -19.90 -8.01
C LYS A 18 -10.87 -19.39 -6.78
N GLN A 19 -11.05 -20.10 -5.66
CA GLN A 19 -10.36 -19.81 -4.41
C GLN A 19 -9.79 -21.09 -3.82
N THR A 20 -8.57 -21.04 -3.33
CA THR A 20 -7.91 -22.18 -2.69
C THR A 20 -6.87 -21.72 -1.69
N VAL A 21 -6.76 -22.43 -0.56
CA VAL A 21 -5.62 -22.35 0.34
C VAL A 21 -4.54 -23.32 -0.14
N VAL A 22 -3.29 -22.96 0.05
CA VAL A 22 -2.14 -23.68 -0.49
C VAL A 22 -1.18 -23.99 0.65
N ASN A 23 -0.75 -25.25 0.75
CA ASN A 23 0.38 -25.60 1.61
C ASN A 23 1.68 -25.11 0.95
N PRO A 24 2.39 -24.11 1.51
CA PRO A 24 3.59 -23.55 0.92
C PRO A 24 4.81 -24.48 1.06
N GLN A 25 4.70 -25.58 1.82
CA GLN A 25 5.78 -26.53 2.13
C GLN A 25 7.00 -25.92 2.83
N ILE A 26 6.85 -24.72 3.36
CA ILE A 26 7.83 -24.00 4.18
C ILE A 26 7.09 -23.39 5.37
N LYS A 27 7.82 -23.06 6.44
CA LYS A 27 7.24 -22.35 7.58
C LYS A 27 6.80 -20.95 7.16
N ILE A 28 5.56 -20.58 7.47
CA ILE A 28 5.04 -19.24 7.23
C ILE A 28 5.67 -18.26 8.23
N PRO A 29 6.30 -17.16 7.77
CA PRO A 29 6.84 -16.13 8.67
C PRO A 29 5.73 -15.57 9.57
N LYS A 30 6.04 -15.35 10.85
CA LYS A 30 5.05 -14.88 11.82
C LYS A 30 4.46 -13.53 11.39
N GLU A 31 5.29 -12.65 10.86
CA GLU A 31 4.88 -11.33 10.39
C GLU A 31 3.87 -11.40 9.24
N ALA A 32 4.01 -12.41 8.36
CA ALA A 32 3.03 -12.66 7.30
C ALA A 32 1.71 -13.20 7.87
N SER A 33 1.80 -14.16 8.79
CA SER A 33 0.65 -14.70 9.54
C SER A 33 -0.11 -13.61 10.30
N ASP A 34 0.59 -12.67 10.93
CA ASP A 34 -0.01 -11.54 11.65
C ASP A 34 -0.77 -10.59 10.71
N VAL A 35 -0.39 -10.52 9.42
CA VAL A 35 -1.05 -9.69 8.41
C VAL A 35 -2.26 -10.40 7.79
N HIS A 36 -2.09 -11.63 7.29
CA HIS A 36 -3.14 -12.33 6.53
C HIS A 36 -3.95 -13.34 7.34
N GLY A 37 -3.57 -13.63 8.58
CA GLY A 37 -4.27 -14.54 9.50
C GLY A 37 -4.10 -16.05 9.23
N ILE A 38 -3.48 -16.47 8.12
CA ILE A 38 -3.25 -17.88 7.80
C ILE A 38 -2.03 -18.43 8.55
N THR A 39 -2.18 -19.53 9.28
CA THR A 39 -1.08 -20.20 9.99
C THR A 39 -0.65 -21.51 9.31
N ASP A 40 0.52 -22.04 9.69
CA ASP A 40 1.02 -23.33 9.20
C ASP A 40 0.01 -24.46 9.45
N GLU A 41 -0.66 -24.46 10.61
CA GLU A 41 -1.65 -25.46 10.99
C GLU A 41 -2.90 -25.42 10.11
N MET A 42 -3.31 -24.24 9.63
CA MET A 42 -4.49 -24.08 8.77
C MET A 42 -4.27 -24.67 7.38
N VAL A 43 -3.04 -24.64 6.87
CA VAL A 43 -2.72 -25.07 5.50
C VAL A 43 -2.00 -26.41 5.43
N LYS A 44 -1.69 -27.05 6.55
CA LYS A 44 -0.91 -28.31 6.58
C LYS A 44 -1.49 -29.41 5.69
N ASP A 45 -2.82 -29.54 5.64
CA ASP A 45 -3.55 -30.56 4.87
C ASP A 45 -4.08 -30.01 3.53
N SER A 46 -3.79 -28.74 3.22
CA SER A 46 -4.17 -28.12 1.95
C SER A 46 -3.29 -28.61 0.81
N PRO A 47 -3.77 -28.57 -0.45
CA PRO A 47 -2.95 -28.95 -1.58
C PRO A 47 -1.74 -28.03 -1.73
N THR A 48 -0.63 -28.60 -2.19
CA THR A 48 0.55 -27.85 -2.61
C THR A 48 0.29 -27.11 -3.92
N PHE A 49 1.09 -26.08 -4.23
CA PHE A 49 0.98 -25.38 -5.51
C PHE A 49 1.14 -26.34 -6.70
N LEU A 50 2.08 -27.29 -6.61
CA LEU A 50 2.27 -28.33 -7.64
C LEU A 50 0.98 -29.10 -7.95
N GLN A 51 0.23 -29.50 -6.93
CA GLN A 51 -1.01 -30.27 -7.11
C GLN A 51 -2.11 -29.46 -7.82
N ILE A 52 -2.19 -28.14 -7.60
CA ILE A 52 -3.22 -27.28 -8.23
C ILE A 52 -2.75 -26.65 -9.55
N SER A 53 -1.45 -26.60 -9.80
CA SER A 53 -0.82 -25.80 -10.85
C SER A 53 -1.42 -26.03 -12.25
N LYS A 54 -1.56 -27.28 -12.71
CA LYS A 54 -2.13 -27.59 -14.02
C LYS A 54 -3.57 -27.12 -14.17
N SER A 55 -4.40 -27.35 -13.15
CA SER A 55 -5.79 -26.88 -13.15
C SER A 55 -5.89 -25.36 -13.11
N MET A 56 -4.97 -24.70 -12.39
CA MET A 56 -4.92 -23.24 -12.32
C MET A 56 -4.49 -22.63 -13.65
N SER A 57 -3.38 -23.10 -14.22
CA SER A 57 -2.88 -22.63 -15.52
C SER A 57 -3.90 -22.84 -16.63
N GLY A 58 -4.55 -24.01 -16.70
CA GLY A 58 -5.61 -24.25 -17.69
C GLY A 58 -6.82 -23.34 -17.54
N TRP A 59 -7.17 -22.97 -16.30
CA TRP A 59 -8.28 -22.05 -16.04
C TRP A 59 -7.94 -20.58 -16.37
N LEU A 60 -6.69 -20.17 -16.16
CA LEU A 60 -6.15 -18.84 -16.49
C LEU A 60 -5.75 -18.69 -17.95
N SER A 61 -5.66 -19.78 -18.72
CA SER A 61 -5.24 -19.74 -20.12
C SER A 61 -6.19 -18.88 -20.96
N GLY A 62 -5.61 -18.12 -21.90
CA GLY A 62 -6.32 -17.15 -22.74
C GLY A 62 -6.95 -15.97 -22.00
N CYS A 63 -6.60 -15.75 -20.72
CA CYS A 63 -7.09 -14.61 -19.94
C CYS A 63 -6.06 -13.47 -19.92
N ASP A 64 -6.57 -12.25 -19.95
CA ASP A 64 -5.86 -11.09 -19.42
C ASP A 64 -5.89 -11.12 -17.90
N LEU A 65 -4.91 -10.48 -17.26
CA LEU A 65 -4.74 -10.52 -15.81
C LEU A 65 -4.92 -9.12 -15.23
N GLY A 66 -5.84 -9.00 -14.27
CA GLY A 66 -6.10 -7.76 -13.56
C GLY A 66 -5.99 -7.92 -12.04
N GLY A 67 -5.61 -6.85 -11.36
CA GLY A 67 -5.52 -6.82 -9.90
C GLY A 67 -5.20 -5.42 -9.36
N TYR A 68 -4.93 -5.32 -8.06
CA TYR A 68 -4.57 -4.07 -7.40
C TYR A 68 -3.13 -4.15 -6.91
N ASN A 69 -2.22 -3.35 -7.50
CA ASN A 69 -0.77 -3.48 -7.30
C ASN A 69 -0.21 -4.84 -7.79
N SER A 70 -0.90 -5.47 -8.73
CA SER A 70 -0.60 -6.82 -9.23
C SER A 70 0.70 -6.88 -10.02
N ASP A 71 1.04 -5.81 -10.76
CA ASP A 71 2.25 -5.80 -11.61
C ASP A 71 3.53 -5.90 -10.77
N HIS A 72 3.48 -5.38 -9.54
CA HIS A 72 4.63 -5.32 -8.64
C HIS A 72 4.62 -6.43 -7.57
N PHE A 73 3.54 -7.22 -7.48
CA PHE A 73 3.38 -8.20 -6.42
C PHE A 73 2.81 -9.53 -6.92
N ASP A 74 1.50 -9.58 -7.20
CA ASP A 74 0.79 -10.84 -7.45
C ASP A 74 1.28 -11.56 -8.71
N ILE A 75 1.45 -10.85 -9.83
CA ILE A 75 1.85 -11.43 -11.10
C ILE A 75 3.28 -12.00 -11.03
N PRO A 76 4.30 -11.25 -10.55
CA PRO A 76 5.63 -11.81 -10.33
C PRO A 76 5.62 -13.03 -9.40
N LEU A 77 4.88 -12.95 -8.29
CA LEU A 77 4.79 -14.05 -7.32
C LEU A 77 4.18 -15.31 -7.94
N LEU A 78 3.07 -15.17 -8.66
CA LEU A 78 2.39 -16.29 -9.32
C LEU A 78 3.23 -16.88 -10.45
N SER A 79 3.91 -16.03 -11.24
CA SER A 79 4.83 -16.47 -12.28
C SER A 79 5.99 -17.30 -11.70
N GLU A 80 6.58 -16.88 -10.59
CA GLU A 80 7.63 -17.64 -9.91
C GLU A 80 7.14 -19.03 -9.42
N GLU A 81 5.93 -19.12 -8.89
CA GLU A 81 5.37 -20.42 -8.46
C GLU A 81 5.08 -21.35 -9.64
N PHE A 82 4.59 -20.83 -10.77
CA PHE A 82 4.45 -21.60 -11.99
C PHE A 82 5.81 -22.05 -12.56
N ASN A 83 6.81 -21.16 -12.53
CA ASN A 83 8.18 -21.48 -12.95
C ASN A 83 8.77 -22.64 -12.11
N ARG A 84 8.53 -22.67 -10.78
CA ARG A 84 8.99 -23.77 -9.89
C ARG A 84 8.45 -25.15 -10.28
N VAL A 85 7.30 -25.19 -10.95
CA VAL A 85 6.66 -26.43 -11.42
C VAL A 85 6.76 -26.62 -12.94
N ASN A 86 7.65 -25.86 -13.58
CA ASN A 86 7.95 -25.91 -15.02
C ASN A 86 6.73 -25.62 -15.91
N ILE A 87 5.83 -24.74 -15.46
CA ILE A 87 4.71 -24.24 -16.27
C ILE A 87 5.03 -22.81 -16.67
N LYS A 88 4.99 -22.52 -17.97
CA LYS A 88 5.16 -21.16 -18.46
C LYS A 88 3.90 -20.35 -18.18
N PHE A 89 4.04 -19.29 -17.40
CA PHE A 89 2.98 -18.34 -17.10
C PHE A 89 3.57 -16.94 -16.84
N PRO A 90 2.94 -15.86 -17.30
CA PRO A 90 1.74 -15.81 -18.14
C PRO A 90 2.03 -16.16 -19.62
N GLU A 91 1.00 -16.17 -20.45
CA GLU A 91 1.16 -16.30 -21.90
C GLU A 91 1.78 -15.03 -22.49
N LYS A 92 2.41 -15.14 -23.66
CA LYS A 92 3.19 -14.03 -24.25
C LYS A 92 2.32 -12.80 -24.53
N ASP A 93 1.08 -13.02 -24.95
CA ASP A 93 0.16 -11.99 -25.40
C ASP A 93 -0.85 -11.58 -24.31
N THR A 94 -0.64 -12.02 -23.07
CA THR A 94 -1.45 -11.61 -21.91
C THR A 94 -1.35 -10.10 -21.69
N VAL A 95 -2.50 -9.42 -21.61
CA VAL A 95 -2.57 -8.02 -21.18
C VAL A 95 -2.66 -7.96 -19.66
N PHE A 96 -1.99 -6.97 -19.07
CA PHE A 96 -2.00 -6.72 -17.63
C PHE A 96 -2.75 -5.44 -17.31
N VAL A 97 -3.60 -5.50 -16.28
CA VAL A 97 -4.44 -4.38 -15.83
C VAL A 97 -4.26 -4.17 -14.33
N ASP A 98 -3.36 -3.24 -13.97
CA ASP A 98 -3.17 -2.84 -12.57
C ASP A 98 -4.06 -1.65 -12.21
N VAL A 99 -5.08 -1.92 -11.39
CA VAL A 99 -6.05 -0.94 -10.91
C VAL A 99 -5.38 0.17 -10.09
N MET A 100 -4.33 -0.12 -9.31
CA MET A 100 -3.62 0.90 -8.55
C MET A 100 -2.92 1.90 -9.49
N THR A 101 -2.35 1.41 -10.59
CA THR A 101 -1.70 2.27 -11.60
C THR A 101 -2.72 3.16 -12.30
N ILE A 102 -3.89 2.62 -12.64
CA ILE A 102 -5.00 3.37 -13.23
C ILE A 102 -5.51 4.42 -12.23
N GLU A 103 -5.74 4.02 -10.98
CA GLU A 103 -6.22 4.91 -9.90
C GLU A 103 -5.28 6.11 -9.70
N LYS A 104 -3.96 5.89 -9.66
CA LYS A 104 -2.98 6.98 -9.56
C LYS A 104 -3.06 7.97 -10.72
N LYS A 105 -3.45 7.52 -11.91
CA LYS A 105 -3.61 8.38 -13.10
C LYS A 105 -4.95 9.11 -13.11
N LEU A 106 -6.04 8.44 -12.74
CA LEU A 106 -7.37 9.02 -12.67
C LEU A 106 -7.51 10.01 -11.50
N ASN A 107 -6.81 9.73 -10.40
CA ASN A 107 -6.87 10.50 -9.17
C ASN A 107 -5.49 11.05 -8.75
N PRO A 108 -4.85 11.95 -9.53
CA PRO A 108 -3.60 12.58 -9.14
C PRO A 108 -3.75 13.36 -7.82
N ARG A 109 -2.69 13.36 -7.01
CA ARG A 109 -2.65 13.98 -5.68
C ARG A 109 -2.04 15.39 -5.66
N THR A 110 -1.78 15.97 -6.83
CA THR A 110 -1.29 17.35 -6.95
C THR A 110 -2.38 18.34 -6.56
N LEU A 111 -2.02 19.49 -5.98
CA LEU A 111 -2.98 20.51 -5.54
C LEU A 111 -3.99 20.88 -6.63
N GLY A 112 -3.55 21.18 -7.86
CA GLY A 112 -4.46 21.51 -8.97
C GLY A 112 -5.46 20.40 -9.33
N ALA A 113 -5.03 19.13 -9.30
CA ALA A 113 -5.92 18.00 -9.55
C ALA A 113 -6.95 17.78 -8.42
N VAL A 114 -6.54 17.99 -7.17
CA VAL A 114 -7.44 17.94 -6.01
C VAL A 114 -8.42 19.11 -6.06
N TYR A 115 -7.93 20.32 -6.36
CA TYR A 115 -8.74 21.52 -6.54
C TYR A 115 -9.83 21.28 -7.60
N LYS A 116 -9.44 20.84 -8.80
CA LYS A 116 -10.39 20.51 -9.88
C LYS A 116 -11.41 19.46 -9.48
N ARG A 117 -11.02 18.46 -8.69
CA ARG A 117 -11.94 17.39 -8.24
C ARG A 117 -13.04 17.92 -7.31
N TYR A 118 -12.70 18.83 -6.41
CA TYR A 118 -13.66 19.38 -5.44
C TYR A 118 -14.48 20.54 -6.02
N THR A 119 -13.88 21.39 -6.86
CA THR A 119 -14.51 22.64 -7.31
C THR A 119 -14.99 22.61 -8.77
N GLY A 120 -14.52 21.64 -9.56
CA GLY A 120 -14.73 21.59 -11.02
C GLY A 120 -13.89 22.58 -11.83
N LYS A 121 -13.03 23.38 -11.20
CA LYS A 121 -12.25 24.47 -11.83
C LYS A 121 -10.78 24.10 -12.00
N GLU A 122 -10.13 24.68 -13.01
CA GLU A 122 -8.67 24.63 -13.11
C GLU A 122 -8.03 25.63 -12.14
N LEU A 123 -6.86 25.28 -11.58
CA LEU A 123 -6.10 26.18 -10.72
C LEU A 123 -5.18 27.06 -11.59
N ASP A 124 -5.59 28.29 -11.84
CA ASP A 124 -4.78 29.29 -12.55
C ASP A 124 -3.76 29.94 -11.60
N GLY A 125 -2.54 30.19 -12.08
CA GLY A 125 -1.45 30.78 -11.29
C GLY A 125 -0.85 29.86 -10.22
N ALA A 126 -0.93 28.54 -10.39
CA ALA A 126 -0.28 27.56 -9.51
C ALA A 126 1.20 27.90 -9.25
N HIS A 127 1.69 27.58 -8.05
CA HIS A 127 3.02 27.94 -7.52
C HIS A 127 3.15 29.38 -7.00
N ASP A 128 2.09 30.19 -7.04
CA ASP A 128 1.97 31.36 -6.17
C ASP A 128 1.45 30.94 -4.79
N ALA A 129 2.16 31.35 -3.73
CA ALA A 129 1.87 30.91 -2.37
C ALA A 129 0.48 31.33 -1.88
N LEU A 130 -0.02 32.50 -2.30
CA LEU A 130 -1.34 32.98 -1.89
C LEU A 130 -2.45 32.24 -2.64
N ILE A 131 -2.26 32.00 -3.94
CA ILE A 131 -3.18 31.21 -4.77
C ILE A 131 -3.30 29.80 -4.21
N ASP A 132 -2.17 29.13 -3.96
CA ASP A 132 -2.14 27.77 -3.42
C ASP A 132 -2.82 27.69 -2.04
N THR A 133 -2.62 28.72 -1.19
CA THR A 133 -3.27 28.81 0.13
C THR A 133 -4.78 28.94 0.00
N LYS A 134 -5.27 29.80 -0.91
CA LYS A 134 -6.71 29.98 -1.15
C LYS A 134 -7.35 28.71 -1.70
N ALA A 135 -6.70 28.06 -2.66
CA ALA A 135 -7.16 26.77 -3.20
C ALA A 135 -7.24 25.71 -2.10
N THR A 136 -6.27 25.67 -1.19
CA THR A 136 -6.27 24.75 -0.03
C THR A 136 -7.46 24.99 0.89
N ILE A 137 -7.83 26.25 1.15
CA ILE A 137 -9.02 26.59 1.96
C ILE A 137 -10.30 26.09 1.27
N GLU A 138 -10.48 26.43 -0.02
CA GLU A 138 -11.68 26.02 -0.78
C GLU A 138 -11.81 24.48 -0.82
N ILE A 139 -10.70 23.75 -0.95
CA ILE A 139 -10.70 22.28 -0.87
C ILE A 139 -11.18 21.80 0.50
N LEU A 140 -10.65 22.34 1.60
CA LEU A 140 -11.04 21.94 2.95
C LEU A 140 -12.53 22.22 3.23
N GLU A 141 -13.04 23.36 2.77
CA GLU A 141 -14.47 23.68 2.88
C GLU A 141 -15.33 22.61 2.19
N HIS A 142 -15.01 22.24 0.95
CA HIS A 142 -15.74 21.18 0.24
C HIS A 142 -15.60 19.82 0.93
N GLN A 143 -14.44 19.50 1.52
CA GLN A 143 -14.25 18.27 2.30
C GLN A 143 -15.17 18.22 3.52
N LEU A 144 -15.26 19.32 4.27
CA LEU A 144 -16.12 19.45 5.45
C LEU A 144 -17.61 19.40 5.09
N GLU A 145 -17.99 19.91 3.92
CA GLU A 145 -19.38 19.86 3.44
C GLU A 145 -19.78 18.47 2.93
N SER A 146 -18.85 17.74 2.32
CA SER A 146 -19.13 16.46 1.63
C SER A 146 -18.92 15.22 2.49
N SER A 147 -18.24 15.31 3.64
CA SER A 147 -17.92 14.17 4.50
C SER A 147 -18.50 14.31 5.89
N SER A 148 -19.26 13.30 6.34
CA SER A 148 -19.72 13.17 7.72
C SER A 148 -18.64 12.65 8.67
N ASP A 149 -17.51 12.20 8.14
CA ASP A 149 -16.49 11.46 8.91
C ASP A 149 -15.43 12.38 9.53
N ILE A 150 -15.43 13.67 9.15
CA ILE A 150 -14.49 14.66 9.66
C ILE A 150 -15.23 15.77 10.41
N SER A 151 -14.70 16.12 11.59
CA SER A 151 -15.21 17.23 12.39
C SER A 151 -14.48 18.54 12.03
N ASN A 152 -15.14 19.68 12.22
CA ASN A 152 -14.67 20.99 11.76
C ASN A 152 -13.75 21.73 12.76
N THR A 153 -13.17 21.04 13.74
CA THR A 153 -12.20 21.64 14.67
C THR A 153 -10.76 21.28 14.29
N PRO A 154 -9.78 22.18 14.49
CA PRO A 154 -8.38 21.89 14.19
C PRO A 154 -7.85 20.62 14.87
N ASP A 155 -8.23 20.38 16.14
CA ASP A 155 -7.78 19.21 16.90
C ASP A 155 -8.28 17.90 16.28
N ASN A 156 -9.57 17.84 15.91
CA ASN A 156 -10.16 16.65 15.33
C ASN A 156 -9.61 16.39 13.92
N LEU A 157 -9.38 17.44 13.12
CA LEU A 157 -8.75 17.32 11.79
C LEU A 157 -7.31 16.84 11.91
N GLN A 158 -6.57 17.31 12.92
CA GLN A 158 -5.23 16.83 13.19
C GLN A 158 -5.24 15.34 13.60
N GLU A 159 -6.12 14.95 14.52
CA GLU A 159 -6.25 13.56 14.95
C GLU A 159 -6.59 12.64 13.76
N PHE A 160 -7.55 13.04 12.93
CA PHE A 160 -7.91 12.34 11.71
C PHE A 160 -6.71 12.17 10.77
N GLY A 161 -5.96 13.26 10.52
CA GLY A 161 -4.79 13.23 9.64
C GLY A 161 -3.60 12.43 10.18
N LEU A 162 -3.49 12.27 11.50
CA LEU A 162 -2.44 11.49 12.16
C LEU A 162 -2.73 9.99 12.20
N ASP A 163 -3.97 9.56 11.99
CA ASP A 163 -4.37 8.16 11.95
C ASP A 163 -3.92 7.38 13.20
N GLY A 164 -4.27 7.92 14.37
CA GLY A 164 -3.97 7.31 15.67
C GLY A 164 -2.49 7.33 16.08
N LYS A 165 -1.66 8.18 15.44
CA LYS A 165 -0.26 8.39 15.79
C LYS A 165 -0.05 9.71 16.51
N GLU A 166 1.04 9.80 17.26
CA GLU A 166 1.49 11.07 17.84
C GLU A 166 2.67 11.63 17.03
N ARG A 167 2.65 12.94 16.78
CA ARG A 167 3.74 13.64 16.10
C ARG A 167 4.99 13.66 16.99
N VAL A 168 6.13 13.28 16.43
CA VAL A 168 7.44 13.37 17.11
C VAL A 168 8.32 14.45 16.50
N ASP A 169 8.29 14.62 15.16
CA ASP A 169 8.98 15.70 14.45
C ASP A 169 8.02 16.48 13.54
N LEU A 170 8.37 17.72 13.19
CA LEU A 170 7.52 18.57 12.34
C LEU A 170 7.30 17.97 10.95
N ALA A 171 8.29 17.24 10.43
CA ALA A 171 8.23 16.62 9.11
C ALA A 171 7.47 15.27 9.07
N MET A 172 6.95 14.80 10.21
CA MET A 172 6.28 13.50 10.35
C MET A 172 7.11 12.34 9.77
N LYS A 173 8.44 12.41 9.86
CA LYS A 173 9.33 11.28 9.53
C LYS A 173 9.43 10.32 10.70
N LEU A 174 9.16 10.80 11.91
CA LEU A 174 9.06 10.05 13.15
C LEU A 174 7.67 10.25 13.76
N CYS A 175 7.11 9.18 14.32
CA CYS A 175 5.86 9.25 15.08
C CYS A 175 5.90 8.29 16.27
N LYS A 176 5.05 8.53 17.27
CA LYS A 176 4.81 7.57 18.34
C LYS A 176 3.68 6.62 17.94
N ASN A 177 3.89 5.32 18.08
CA ASN A 177 2.84 4.31 17.91
C ASN A 177 1.96 4.20 19.18
N LYS A 178 0.96 3.31 19.14
CA LYS A 178 0.04 3.08 20.27
C LYS A 178 0.72 2.53 21.52
N ASP A 179 1.87 1.87 21.37
CA ASP A 179 2.66 1.31 22.46
C ASP A 179 3.64 2.32 23.07
N GLY A 180 3.64 3.56 22.57
CA GLY A 180 4.52 4.63 23.05
C GLY A 180 5.92 4.61 22.44
N GLU A 181 6.19 3.77 21.45
CA GLU A 181 7.49 3.67 20.78
C GLU A 181 7.63 4.70 19.65
N ILE A 182 8.82 5.27 19.51
CA ILE A 182 9.15 6.16 18.38
C ILE A 182 9.53 5.31 17.18
N CYS A 183 8.71 5.39 16.13
CA CYS A 183 8.86 4.64 14.89
C CYS A 183 9.14 5.57 13.70
N TYR A 184 9.75 5.02 12.65
CA TYR A 184 9.77 5.70 11.35
C TYR A 184 8.38 5.73 10.75
N ASN A 185 7.99 6.84 10.12
CA ASN A 185 6.65 7.02 9.56
C ASN A 185 6.64 7.05 8.00
N PHE A 186 7.74 6.66 7.37
CA PHE A 186 7.88 6.68 5.91
C PHE A 186 8.86 5.62 5.39
N GLY A 187 8.81 5.39 4.08
CA GLY A 187 9.75 4.51 3.39
C GLY A 187 9.63 3.04 3.82
N LYS A 188 10.67 2.26 3.53
CA LYS A 188 10.72 0.82 3.80
C LYS A 188 10.70 0.46 5.30
N ALA A 189 11.10 1.39 6.16
CA ALA A 189 11.14 1.19 7.62
C ALA A 189 9.87 1.71 8.31
N LYS A 190 8.82 2.08 7.54
CA LYS A 190 7.57 2.62 8.10
C LYS A 190 7.00 1.66 9.15
N ASN A 191 6.58 2.22 10.28
CA ASN A 191 6.09 1.55 11.49
C ASN A 191 7.15 0.77 12.30
N THR A 192 8.41 0.71 11.86
CA THR A 192 9.49 0.07 12.63
C THR A 192 9.99 1.02 13.73
N PRO A 193 10.10 0.57 15.00
CA PRO A 193 10.74 1.35 16.06
C PRO A 193 12.17 1.72 15.68
N VAL A 194 12.57 2.97 15.91
CA VAL A 194 13.92 3.48 15.54
C VAL A 194 15.04 2.60 16.12
N LYS A 195 14.82 2.09 17.34
CA LYS A 195 15.76 1.22 18.07
C LYS A 195 15.98 -0.14 17.38
N ASN A 196 15.00 -0.61 16.62
CA ASN A 196 15.04 -1.92 15.96
C ASN A 196 15.70 -1.83 14.57
N ASP A 197 15.83 -0.64 13.98
CA ASP A 197 16.60 -0.40 12.75
C ASP A 197 17.41 0.90 12.85
N VAL A 198 18.48 0.84 13.64
CA VAL A 198 19.44 1.95 13.79
C VAL A 198 20.15 2.26 12.46
N GLY A 199 20.28 1.28 11.55
CA GLY A 199 20.90 1.45 10.25
C GLY A 199 20.14 2.45 9.38
N PHE A 200 18.81 2.35 9.33
CA PHE A 200 17.97 3.30 8.62
C PHE A 200 18.06 4.71 9.20
N GLY A 201 18.12 4.82 10.53
CA GLY A 201 18.30 6.10 11.23
C GLY A 201 19.65 6.76 10.91
N LYS A 202 20.73 5.97 10.88
CA LYS A 202 22.05 6.44 10.43
C LYS A 202 22.04 6.90 8.97
N TRP A 203 21.33 6.18 8.10
CA TRP A 203 21.13 6.62 6.72
C TRP A 203 20.41 7.98 6.66
N MET A 204 19.34 8.19 7.43
CA MET A 204 18.67 9.49 7.50
C MET A 204 19.60 10.61 7.99
N LEU A 205 20.44 10.34 8.99
CA LEU A 205 21.42 11.32 9.49
C LEU A 205 22.40 11.78 8.40
N SER A 206 22.80 10.86 7.51
CA SER A 206 23.73 11.10 6.40
C SER A 206 23.08 11.65 5.12
N ASN A 207 21.75 11.73 5.04
CA ASN A 207 21.03 12.19 3.84
C ASN A 207 20.30 13.50 4.10
N ASP A 208 19.66 14.07 3.07
CA ASP A 208 18.94 15.34 3.21
C ASP A 208 17.62 15.15 3.96
N PHE A 209 17.61 15.59 5.22
CA PHE A 209 16.46 15.55 6.13
C PHE A 209 16.47 16.78 7.03
N PRO A 210 15.29 17.24 7.50
CA PRO A 210 15.19 18.40 8.37
C PRO A 210 16.08 18.28 9.62
N SER A 211 16.63 19.42 10.04
CA SER A 211 17.58 19.48 11.16
C SER A 211 16.98 18.98 12.48
N GLU A 212 15.71 19.31 12.74
CA GLU A 212 14.96 18.83 13.91
C GLU A 212 14.85 17.29 13.91
N THR A 213 14.38 16.70 12.81
CA THR A 213 14.30 15.24 12.64
C THR A 213 15.65 14.58 12.95
N LYS A 214 16.75 15.14 12.42
CA LYS A 214 18.10 14.64 12.68
C LYS A 214 18.52 14.81 14.15
N SER A 215 18.15 15.91 14.80
CA SER A 215 18.43 16.13 16.21
C SER A 215 17.79 15.06 17.08
N ILE A 216 16.50 14.82 16.89
CA ILE A 216 15.74 13.79 17.61
C ILE A 216 16.33 12.40 17.36
N LEU A 217 16.68 12.06 16.11
CA LEU A 217 17.34 10.79 15.80
C LEU A 217 18.66 10.60 16.55
N ARG A 218 19.49 11.65 16.67
CA ARG A 218 20.75 11.56 17.43
C ARG A 218 20.49 11.29 18.91
N GLU A 219 19.47 11.90 19.50
CA GLU A 219 19.09 11.67 20.89
C GLU A 219 18.57 10.25 21.14
N ILE A 220 17.88 9.65 20.16
CA ILE A 220 17.37 8.29 20.26
C ILE A 220 18.49 7.26 20.04
N ILE A 221 19.36 7.48 19.06
CA ILE A 221 20.42 6.53 18.66
C ILE A 221 21.68 6.64 19.54
N GLY A 222 21.95 7.82 20.09
CA GLY A 222 23.08 8.07 20.99
C GLY A 222 22.88 7.59 22.43
N LYS A 223 21.70 7.03 22.73
CA LYS A 223 21.36 6.35 23.99
C LYS A 223 21.47 4.84 23.80
#